data_AF-A0A6B3G6S7-F1
#
_entry.id   AF-A0A6B3G6S7-F1
#
_cell.length_a   1.000
_cell.length_b   1.000
_cell.length_c   1.000
_cell.angle_alpha   90.00
_cell.angle_beta   90.00
_cell.angle_gamma   90.00
#
_symmetry.space_group_name_H-M   'P 1'
#
loop_
_entity.id
_entity.type
_entity.pdbx_description
1 polymer ?
#
loop_
_entity_poly.entity_id
_entity_poly.type
_entity_poly.pdbx_seq_one_letter_code
_entity_poly.pdbx_strand_id
1 'polypeptide(L)'
;GNAVYVRQVGADGTFSVTAKLTETFTPSGAPAVDCRTTACFVTSFNSHDSTDPTWMPSRAQDVAQPLTFGVEVPPATVTQQPVSRKVRSGASAVFTAAA
;
A
#
# COMPACT_ATOMS: atom_id res chain seq x y z
N GLY A 1 -3.83 9.30 -3.79
CA GLY A 1 -3.52 8.40 -2.66
C GLY A 1 -2.28 8.89 -1.95
N ASN A 2 -1.99 8.36 -0.77
CA ASN A 2 -0.78 8.72 -0.01
C ASN A 2 0.33 7.75 -0.40
N ALA A 3 1.27 8.18 -1.24
CA ALA A 3 2.42 7.39 -1.61
C ALA A 3 3.53 7.57 -0.55
N VAL A 4 4.20 6.46 -0.21
CA VAL A 4 5.40 6.47 0.64
C VAL A 4 6.53 5.85 -0.19
N TYR A 5 7.65 6.57 -0.27
CA TYR A 5 8.81 6.08 -1.01
C TYR A 5 9.70 5.22 -0.11
N VAL A 6 9.85 3.95 -0.46
CA VAL A 6 10.79 3.03 0.19
C VAL A 6 12.15 3.20 -0.48
N ARG A 7 13.11 3.80 0.21
CA ARG A 7 14.45 4.07 -0.36
C ARG A 7 15.30 2.82 -0.55
N GLN A 8 15.12 1.84 0.33
CA GLN A 8 15.90 0.63 0.35
C GLN A 8 15.08 -0.48 1.01
N VAL A 9 15.17 -1.69 0.46
CA VAL A 9 14.66 -2.92 1.07
C VAL A 9 15.79 -3.66 1.79
N GLY A 10 15.44 -4.53 2.72
CA GLY A 10 16.39 -5.44 3.37
C GLY A 10 17.09 -6.34 2.35
N ALA A 11 18.23 -6.92 2.74
CA ALA A 11 18.97 -7.86 1.88
C ALA A 11 18.14 -9.11 1.52
N ASP A 12 17.12 -9.39 2.31
CA ASP A 12 16.12 -10.44 2.12
C ASP A 12 14.87 -9.97 1.34
N GLY A 13 14.89 -8.75 0.79
CA GLY A 13 13.79 -8.14 0.06
C GLY A 13 12.67 -7.58 0.95
N THR A 14 12.79 -7.67 2.28
CA THR A 14 11.73 -7.22 3.20
C THR A 14 11.78 -5.71 3.40
N PHE A 15 10.63 -5.09 3.66
CA PHE A 15 10.57 -3.72 4.12
C PHE A 15 9.37 -3.49 5.02
N SER A 16 9.46 -2.45 5.84
CA SER A 16 8.36 -1.98 6.68
C SER A 16 8.26 -0.46 6.58
N VAL A 17 7.05 0.03 6.34
CA VAL A 17 6.77 1.46 6.28
C VAL A 17 5.48 1.79 6.99
N THR A 18 5.45 3.00 7.54
CA THR A 18 4.24 3.60 8.09
C THR A 18 3.63 4.52 7.04
N ALA A 19 2.41 4.21 6.62
CA ALA A 19 1.64 5.05 5.71
C ALA A 19 0.40 5.58 6.42
N LYS A 20 0.08 6.86 6.20
CA LYS A 20 -1.19 7.45 6.61
C LYS A 20 -2.23 7.08 5.56
N LEU A 21 -3.30 6.41 5.96
CA LEU A 21 -4.40 6.06 5.07
C LEU A 21 -5.51 7.11 5.15
N THR A 22 -6.10 7.45 4.01
CA THR A 22 -7.24 8.36 3.95
C THR A 22 -8.41 7.66 3.26
N GLU A 23 -9.60 7.82 3.85
CA GLU A 23 -10.86 7.34 3.29
C GLU A 23 -11.16 7.96 1.93
N THR A 24 -10.78 9.22 1.77
CA THR A 24 -10.96 9.97 0.52
C THR A 24 -9.64 10.49 0.00
N PHE A 25 -9.50 10.57 -1.31
CA PHE A 25 -8.39 11.25 -1.96
C PHE A 25 -8.77 11.70 -3.37
N THR A 26 -8.10 12.73 -3.86
CA THR A 26 -8.24 13.20 -5.25
C THR A 26 -6.96 12.82 -6.00
N PRO A 27 -7.02 11.88 -6.96
CA PRO A 27 -5.88 11.61 -7.84
C PRO A 27 -5.61 12.83 -8.75
N SER A 28 -4.36 13.01 -9.16
CA SER A 28 -4.02 14.07 -10.11
C SER A 28 -4.75 13.84 -11.43
N GLY A 29 -5.46 14.87 -11.91
CA GLY A 29 -6.21 14.79 -13.17
C GLY A 29 -7.47 13.93 -13.14
N ALA A 30 -7.93 13.48 -11.97
CA ALA A 30 -9.12 12.64 -11.84
C ALA A 30 -10.06 13.11 -10.71
N PRO A 31 -11.34 12.72 -10.75
CA PRO A 31 -12.30 13.03 -9.67
C PRO A 31 -11.89 12.43 -8.32
N ALA A 32 -12.45 12.98 -7.25
CA ALA A 32 -12.27 12.45 -5.91
C ALA A 32 -12.81 11.01 -5.79
N VAL A 33 -12.08 10.19 -5.03
CA VAL A 33 -12.41 8.78 -4.73
C VAL A 33 -12.79 8.66 -3.26
N ASP A 34 -13.85 7.90 -2.97
CA ASP A 34 -14.27 7.51 -1.62
C ASP A 34 -14.12 5.99 -1.44
N CYS A 35 -13.13 5.58 -0.64
CA CYS A 35 -12.79 4.19 -0.37
C CYS A 35 -13.78 3.45 0.53
N ARG A 36 -14.85 4.12 1.01
CA ARG A 36 -15.93 3.47 1.76
C ARG A 36 -16.96 2.83 0.84
N THR A 37 -17.09 3.36 -0.38
CA THR A 37 -18.03 2.89 -1.40
C THR A 37 -17.34 2.40 -2.67
N THR A 38 -16.05 2.70 -2.82
CA THR A 38 -15.19 2.28 -3.92
C THR A 38 -14.12 1.33 -3.39
N ALA A 39 -13.86 0.22 -4.09
CA ALA A 39 -12.78 -0.70 -3.72
C ALA A 39 -11.43 0.02 -3.81
N CYS A 40 -10.71 0.09 -2.68
CA CYS A 40 -9.38 0.68 -2.58
C CYS A 40 -8.37 -0.35 -2.07
N PHE A 41 -7.10 -0.15 -2.43
CA PHE A 41 -6.00 -1.06 -2.13
C PHE A 41 -4.77 -0.29 -1.63
N VAL A 42 -4.02 -0.88 -0.71
CA VAL A 42 -2.60 -0.53 -0.52
C VAL A 42 -1.80 -1.35 -1.51
N THR A 43 -0.97 -0.69 -2.29
CA THR A 43 -0.10 -1.37 -3.24
C THR A 43 1.35 -1.08 -2.93
N SER A 44 2.20 -2.10 -3.09
CA SER A 44 3.64 -1.94 -3.14
C SER A 44 4.15 -2.52 -4.45
N PHE A 45 5.03 -1.78 -5.11
CA PHE A 45 5.62 -2.12 -6.39
C PHE A 45 7.00 -1.46 -6.48
N ASN A 46 7.90 -2.03 -7.27
CA ASN A 46 9.16 -1.38 -7.59
C ASN A 46 8.93 -0.21 -8.55
N SER A 47 9.70 0.87 -8.39
CA SER A 47 9.63 2.00 -9.34
C SER A 47 10.43 1.74 -10.62
N HIS A 48 11.36 0.79 -10.58
CA HIS A 48 12.22 0.39 -11.68
C HIS A 48 12.73 -1.03 -11.47
N ASP A 49 13.08 -1.71 -12.56
CA ASP A 49 13.82 -2.96 -12.55
C ASP A 49 15.18 -2.73 -13.24
N SER A 50 16.28 -2.88 -12.49
CA SER A 50 17.63 -2.69 -13.03
C SER A 50 18.05 -3.83 -13.98
N THR A 51 17.30 -4.93 -14.02
CA THR A 51 17.53 -6.05 -14.94
C THR A 51 16.79 -5.87 -16.27
N ASP A 52 15.82 -4.95 -16.33
CA ASP A 52 15.15 -4.56 -17.57
C ASP A 52 15.93 -3.40 -18.24
N PRO A 53 16.42 -3.55 -19.48
CA PRO A 53 17.19 -2.50 -20.17
C PRO A 53 16.38 -1.24 -20.47
N THR A 54 15.05 -1.29 -20.40
CA THR A 54 14.14 -0.16 -20.54
C THR A 54 13.81 0.50 -19.20
N TRP A 55 14.38 0.01 -18.09
CA TRP A 55 14.12 0.46 -16.72
C TRP A 55 12.66 0.34 -16.30
N MET A 56 11.90 -0.52 -16.99
CA MET A 56 10.49 -0.71 -16.67
C MET A 56 10.31 -1.48 -15.36
N PRO A 57 9.37 -1.07 -14.50
CA PRO A 57 9.09 -1.79 -13.27
C PRO A 57 8.45 -3.14 -13.57
N SER A 58 9.08 -4.21 -13.10
CA SER A 58 8.48 -5.56 -13.10
C SER A 58 7.26 -5.64 -12.18
N ARG A 59 6.08 -5.87 -12.76
CA ARG A 59 4.83 -6.07 -12.00
C ARG A 59 4.72 -7.45 -11.34
N ALA A 60 5.72 -8.32 -11.52
CA ALA A 60 5.73 -9.68 -10.96
C ALA A 60 5.84 -9.71 -9.43
N GLN A 61 6.29 -8.60 -8.82
CA GLN A 61 6.47 -8.46 -7.37
C GLN A 61 5.43 -7.52 -6.74
N ASP A 62 4.41 -7.13 -7.51
CA ASP A 62 3.34 -6.30 -7.00
C ASP A 62 2.58 -7.03 -5.88
N VAL A 63 2.36 -6.31 -4.79
CA VAL A 63 1.42 -6.73 -3.76
C VAL A 63 0.30 -5.72 -3.72
N ALA A 64 -0.94 -6.20 -3.74
CA ALA A 64 -2.14 -5.39 -3.60
C ALA A 64 -3.00 -5.93 -2.45
N GLN A 65 -3.17 -5.12 -1.41
CA GLN A 65 -3.97 -5.46 -0.25
C GLN A 65 -5.27 -4.65 -0.24
N PRO A 66 -6.44 -5.28 -0.28
CA PRO A 66 -7.71 -4.56 -0.17
C PRO A 66 -7.81 -3.86 1.19
N LEU A 67 -8.29 -2.62 1.15
CA LEU A 67 -8.61 -1.81 2.32
C LEU A 67 -10.11 -1.76 2.53
N THR A 68 -10.52 -1.77 3.80
CA THR A 68 -11.89 -1.46 4.20
C THR A 68 -11.86 -0.44 5.32
N PHE A 69 -12.51 0.70 5.09
CA PHE A 69 -12.70 1.72 6.11
C PHE A 69 -14.04 1.53 6.80
N GLY A 70 -14.03 1.59 8.14
CA GLY A 70 -15.22 1.43 8.98
C GLY A 70 -15.08 2.20 10.29
N VAL A 71 -16.15 2.24 11.09
CA VAL A 71 -16.27 3.14 12.25
C VAL A 71 -15.43 2.72 13.46
N GLU A 72 -14.89 1.48 13.50
CA GLU A 72 -14.14 0.97 14.67
C GLU A 72 -13.08 -0.08 14.30
N VAL A 73 -11.79 0.11 14.70
CA VAL A 73 -10.72 -0.92 14.60
C VAL A 73 -9.48 -0.65 15.50
N PRO A 74 -8.92 -1.67 16.20
CA PRO A 74 -7.61 -1.61 16.87
C PRO A 74 -6.41 -1.44 15.90
N PRO A 75 -5.20 -1.08 16.39
CA PRO A 75 -4.02 -0.86 15.56
C PRO A 75 -3.66 -2.10 14.72
N ALA A 76 -3.43 -1.90 13.42
CA ALA A 76 -3.15 -2.97 12.47
C ALA A 76 -1.63 -3.21 12.32
N THR A 77 -1.18 -4.40 12.70
CA THR A 77 0.10 -4.98 12.27
C THR A 77 -0.18 -6.02 11.19
N VAL A 78 0.30 -5.81 9.95
CA VAL A 78 0.12 -6.75 8.84
C VAL A 78 1.41 -7.56 8.68
N THR A 79 1.41 -8.81 9.17
CA THR A 79 2.58 -9.70 9.14
C THR A 79 2.57 -10.74 8.02
N GLN A 80 1.42 -11.03 7.37
CA GLN A 80 1.33 -11.92 6.20
C GLN A 80 0.15 -11.58 5.26
N GLN A 81 0.37 -11.73 3.95
CA GLN A 81 -0.63 -11.61 2.86
C GLN A 81 -1.36 -12.94 2.61
N PRO A 82 -2.64 -12.97 2.19
CA PRO A 82 -3.59 -11.86 2.05
C PRO A 82 -4.75 -12.00 3.06
N VAL A 83 -4.70 -11.29 4.19
CA VAL A 83 -5.86 -11.22 5.11
C VAL A 83 -6.35 -9.79 5.21
N SER A 84 -7.55 -9.53 4.68
CA SER A 84 -8.17 -8.20 4.73
C SER A 84 -8.35 -7.71 6.17
N ARG A 85 -8.10 -6.42 6.41
CA ARG A 85 -8.27 -5.79 7.73
C ARG A 85 -8.93 -4.42 7.63
N LYS A 86 -9.70 -4.10 8.67
CA LYS A 86 -10.31 -2.78 8.81
C LYS A 86 -9.25 -1.77 9.29
N VAL A 87 -9.40 -0.49 8.92
CA VAL A 87 -8.55 0.61 9.42
C VAL A 87 -9.36 1.90 9.65
N ARG A 88 -8.87 2.81 10.51
CA ARG A 88 -9.44 4.15 10.72
C ARG A 88 -8.74 5.20 9.85
N SER A 89 -9.49 6.12 9.25
CA SER A 89 -8.91 7.26 8.52
C SER A 89 -8.00 8.09 9.41
N GLY A 90 -6.84 8.47 8.85
CA GLY A 90 -5.84 9.26 9.54
C GLY A 90 -4.98 8.49 10.54
N ALA A 91 -5.27 7.21 10.79
CA ALA A 91 -4.41 6.36 11.59
C ALA A 91 -3.18 5.90 10.79
N SER A 92 -2.10 5.67 11.52
CA SER A 92 -0.90 5.00 11.01
C SER A 92 -1.12 3.49 11.00
N ALA A 93 -0.75 2.83 9.90
CA ALA A 93 -0.71 1.37 9.79
C ALA A 93 0.70 0.90 9.41
N VAL A 94 1.09 -0.26 9.93
CA VAL A 94 2.39 -0.91 9.64
C VAL A 94 2.16 -2.09 8.70
N PHE A 95 2.87 -2.08 7.58
CA PHE A 95 2.79 -3.09 6.54
C PHE A 95 4.13 -3.80 6.39
N THR A 96 4.10 -5.13 6.34
CA THR A 96 5.26 -5.96 6.04
C THR A 96 4.97 -6.77 4.78
N ALA A 97 5.86 -6.68 3.79
CA ALA A 97 5.88 -7.54 2.63
C ALA A 97 7.05 -8.53 2.76
N ALA A 98 6.80 -9.80 2.44
CA ALA A 98 7.82 -10.84 2.29
C ALA A 98 7.98 -11.15 0.80
N ALA A 99 9.21 -11.47 0.39
CA ALA A 99 9.55 -11.87 -0.99
C ALA A 99 9.07 -13.28 -1.31
#